data_AF-A0A4Q6DVG6-F1
#
_entry.id   AF-A0A4Q6DVG6-F1
#
_cell.length_a   1.000
_cell.length_b   1.000
_cell.length_c   1.000
_cell.angle_alpha   90.00
_cell.angle_beta   90.00
_cell.angle_gamma   90.00
#
_symmetry.space_group_name_H-M   'P 1'
#
loop_
_entity.id
_entity.type
_entity.pdbx_description
1 polymer ?
#
loop_
_entity_poly.entity_id
_entity_poly.type
_entity_poly.pdbx_seq_one_letter_code
_entity_poly.pdbx_strand_id
1 'polypeptide(L)'
;MKKRRWLVSLLLITTHSYAQTLPQQLQAAFGKLQQDSQCRYASVSLTVLDAKTGEQVFAANPNMGLASASTLKVITSVTAFNLLGKDFQYKTQFG
;
A
#
# COMPACT_ATOMS: atom_id res chain seq x y z
N MET A 1 43.04 -10.05 30.51
CA MET A 1 41.60 -10.26 30.83
C MET A 1 40.66 -9.16 30.35
N LYS A 2 41.08 -7.88 30.26
CA LYS A 2 40.21 -6.77 29.80
C LYS A 2 39.72 -6.89 28.33
N LYS A 3 40.58 -7.29 27.38
CA LYS A 3 40.22 -7.45 25.96
C LYS A 3 39.09 -8.46 25.69
N ARG A 4 39.01 -9.53 26.50
CA ARG A 4 37.97 -10.56 26.37
C ARG A 4 36.60 -10.09 26.88
N ARG A 5 36.56 -9.12 27.79
CA ARG A 5 35.30 -8.47 28.25
C ARG A 5 34.70 -7.55 27.17
N TRP A 6 35.53 -6.87 26.38
CA TRP A 6 35.08 -6.05 25.26
C TRP A 6 34.45 -6.88 24.13
N LEU A 7 35.02 -8.05 23.82
CA LEU A 7 34.44 -8.98 22.83
C LEU A 7 33.07 -9.52 23.25
N VAL A 8 32.89 -9.86 24.52
CA VAL A 8 31.59 -10.33 25.06
C VAL A 8 30.55 -9.20 25.05
N SER A 9 30.96 -7.96 25.34
CA SER A 9 30.07 -6.80 25.27
C SER A 9 29.64 -6.46 23.84
N LEU A 10 30.51 -6.67 22.85
CA LEU A 10 30.18 -6.46 21.43
C LEU A 10 29.16 -7.52 20.92
N LEU A 11 29.27 -8.76 21.42
CA LEU A 11 28.40 -9.88 21.05
C LEU A 11 26.96 -9.76 21.62
N LEU A 12 26.79 -9.03 22.72
CA LEU A 12 25.49 -8.74 23.35
C LEU A 12 24.73 -7.59 22.66
N ILE A 13 25.41 -6.75 21.88
CA ILE A 13 24.79 -5.63 21.15
C ILE A 13 24.17 -6.11 19.83
N THR A 14 24.71 -7.17 19.22
CA THR A 14 24.20 -7.72 17.95
C THR A 14 22.90 -8.49 18.09
N THR A 15 22.46 -8.85 19.30
CA THR A 15 21.20 -9.59 19.53
C THR A 15 19.96 -8.69 19.56
N HIS A 16 20.12 -7.36 19.47
CA HIS A 16 19.02 -6.39 19.53
C HIS A 16 18.70 -5.70 18.19
N SER A 17 19.13 -6.27 17.06
CA SER A 17 18.73 -5.78 15.74
C SER A 17 17.29 -6.19 15.43
N TYR A 18 16.33 -5.36 15.84
CA TYR A 18 14.97 -5.46 15.33
C TYR A 18 14.97 -5.11 13.84
N ALA A 19 14.51 -6.05 13.02
CA ALA A 19 14.22 -5.81 11.62
C ALA A 19 13.13 -4.72 11.47
N GLN A 20 13.19 -3.94 10.39
CA GLN A 20 12.22 -2.89 10.10
C GLN A 20 10.81 -3.48 10.03
N THR A 21 9.84 -2.84 10.68
CA THR A 21 8.42 -3.24 10.60
C THR A 21 7.88 -2.99 9.20
N LEU A 22 6.83 -3.73 8.79
CA LEU A 22 6.22 -3.58 7.47
C LEU A 22 5.82 -2.12 7.15
N PRO A 23 5.18 -1.34 8.05
CA PRO A 23 4.90 0.07 7.79
C PRO A 23 6.16 0.92 7.58
N GLN A 24 7.26 0.63 8.28
CA GLN A 24 8.52 1.34 8.11
C GLN A 24 9.17 1.04 6.75
N GLN A 25 9.09 -0.22 6.29
CA GLN A 25 9.55 -0.61 4.95
C GLN A 25 8.72 0.06 3.86
N LEU A 26 7.40 0.08 4.01
CA LEU A 26 6.49 0.76 3.08
C LEU A 26 6.73 2.27 3.05
N GLN A 27 6.95 2.89 4.21
CA GLN A 27 7.31 4.32 4.30
C GLN A 27 8.61 4.62 3.56
N ALA A 28 9.64 3.80 3.73
CA ALA A 28 10.92 3.97 3.04
C ALA A 28 10.78 3.79 1.52
N ALA A 29 10.06 2.76 1.07
CA ALA A 29 9.80 2.51 -0.34
C ALA A 29 8.96 3.62 -0.98
N PHE A 30 7.92 4.09 -0.30
CA PHE A 30 7.08 5.19 -0.75
C PHE A 30 7.86 6.51 -0.80
N GLY A 31 8.71 6.79 0.20
CA GLY A 31 9.59 7.95 0.18
C GLY A 31 10.53 7.93 -1.03
N LYS A 32 11.08 6.76 -1.38
CA LYS A 32 11.89 6.60 -2.60
C LYS A 32 11.08 6.88 -3.88
N LEU A 33 9.84 6.40 -3.95
CA LEU A 33 8.94 6.68 -5.07
C LEU A 33 8.66 8.19 -5.21
N GLN A 34 8.37 8.87 -4.10
CA GLN A 34 8.09 10.31 -4.09
C GLN A 34 9.30 11.15 -4.52
N GLN A 35 10.51 10.67 -4.26
CA GLN A 35 11.75 11.33 -4.66
C GLN A 35 12.13 11.09 -6.14
N ASP A 36 11.41 10.23 -6.86
CA ASP A 36 11.64 10.04 -8.29
C ASP A 36 11.42 11.38 -9.02
N SER A 37 12.32 11.70 -9.95
CA SER A 37 12.24 12.94 -10.73
C SER A 37 10.91 13.13 -11.47
N GLN A 38 10.24 12.02 -11.84
CA GLN A 38 8.94 12.02 -12.49
C GLN A 38 7.81 12.46 -11.54
N CYS A 39 8.01 12.32 -10.23
CA CYS A 39 7.04 12.71 -9.21
C CYS A 39 7.17 14.17 -8.75
N ARG A 40 8.09 14.96 -9.31
CA ARG A 40 8.39 16.34 -8.87
C ARG A 40 7.16 17.26 -8.69
N TYR A 41 6.17 17.11 -9.57
CA TYR A 41 4.90 17.86 -9.51
C TYR A 41 3.68 16.93 -9.40
N ALA A 42 3.91 15.64 -9.17
CA ALA A 42 2.83 14.67 -9.08
C ALA A 42 2.17 14.74 -7.71
N SER A 43 0.85 14.60 -7.70
CA SER A 43 0.09 14.30 -6.49
C SER A 43 0.05 12.79 -6.33
N VAL A 44 0.69 12.27 -5.27
CA VAL A 44 0.80 10.82 -5.03
C VAL A 44 0.16 10.47 -3.70
N SER A 45 -0.73 9.49 -3.73
CA SER A 45 -1.40 8.91 -2.56
C SER A 45 -1.26 7.39 -2.62
N LEU A 46 -1.09 6.75 -1.45
CA LEU A 46 -1.03 5.30 -1.32
C LEU A 46 -1.71 4.87 -0.01
N THR A 47 -2.65 3.93 -0.11
CA THR A 47 -3.27 3.27 1.03
C THR A 47 -3.12 1.76 0.86
N VAL A 48 -2.64 1.09 1.90
CA VAL A 48 -2.44 -0.36 1.94
C VAL A 48 -3.31 -0.93 3.06
N LEU A 49 -4.17 -1.87 2.70
CA LEU A 49 -5.08 -2.55 3.62
C LEU A 49 -4.72 -4.04 3.70
N ASP A 50 -4.95 -4.64 4.87
CA ASP A 50 -4.99 -6.10 4.99
C ASP A 50 -6.26 -6.62 4.29
N ALA A 51 -6.10 -7.55 3.35
CA ALA A 51 -7.22 -8.03 2.54
C ALA A 51 -8.23 -8.91 3.30
N LYS A 52 -7.84 -9.49 4.43
CA LYS A 52 -8.71 -10.35 5.25
C LYS A 52 -9.49 -9.55 6.28
N THR A 53 -8.82 -8.62 6.96
CA THR A 53 -9.42 -7.84 8.06
C THR A 53 -9.95 -6.49 7.60
N GLY A 54 -9.46 -5.96 6.47
CA GLY A 54 -9.73 -4.61 6.02
C GLY A 54 -8.98 -3.53 6.80
N GLU A 55 -8.11 -3.90 7.74
CA GLU A 55 -7.37 -2.96 8.56
C GLU A 55 -6.32 -2.20 7.74
N GLN A 56 -6.14 -0.92 8.05
CA GLN A 56 -5.13 -0.09 7.40
C GLN A 56 -3.73 -0.46 7.92
N VAL A 57 -2.89 -0.98 7.01
CA VAL A 57 -1.49 -1.32 7.30
C VAL A 57 -0.57 -0.11 7.10
N PHE A 58 -0.87 0.73 6.10
CA PHE A 58 -0.11 1.93 5.78
C PHE A 58 -0.97 2.92 4.99
N ALA A 59 -0.75 4.22 5.20
CA ALA A 59 -1.39 5.27 4.39
C ALA A 59 -0.48 6.50 4.26
N ALA A 60 -0.46 7.07 3.07
CA ALA A 60 0.18 8.34 2.77
C ALA A 60 -0.75 9.18 1.88
N ASN A 61 -1.09 10.38 2.33
CA ASN A 61 -2.06 11.28 1.68
C ASN A 61 -3.43 10.64 1.36
N PRO A 62 -4.07 9.86 2.26
CA PRO A 62 -5.26 9.07 1.94
C PRO A 62 -6.49 9.91 1.55
N ASN A 63 -6.55 11.17 1.98
CA ASN A 63 -7.68 12.08 1.72
C ASN A 63 -7.40 13.07 0.58
N MET A 64 -6.33 12.86 -0.19
CA MET A 64 -5.98 13.69 -1.34
C MET A 64 -6.92 13.40 -2.52
N GLY A 65 -7.54 14.44 -3.06
CA GLY A 65 -8.33 14.33 -4.28
C GLY A 65 -7.44 14.00 -5.48
N LEU A 66 -7.68 12.87 -6.13
CA LEU A 66 -6.97 12.43 -7.33
C LEU A 66 -7.96 12.08 -8.44
N ALA A 67 -7.56 12.31 -9.70
CA ALA A 67 -8.29 11.79 -10.84
C ALA A 67 -8.12 10.26 -10.89
N SER A 68 -9.23 9.52 -10.79
CA SER A 68 -9.22 8.05 -10.76
C SER A 68 -8.89 7.41 -12.12
N ALA A 69 -9.09 8.12 -13.23
CA ALA A 69 -8.95 7.58 -14.57
C ALA A 69 -9.69 6.23 -14.71
N SER A 70 -9.04 5.18 -15.19
CA SER A 70 -9.67 3.87 -15.35
C SER A 70 -9.92 3.11 -14.04
N THR A 71 -9.35 3.51 -12.90
CA THR A 71 -9.66 2.83 -11.62
C THR A 71 -11.12 3.05 -11.19
N LEU A 72 -11.78 4.09 -11.70
CA LEU A 72 -13.23 4.29 -11.57
C LEU A 72 -14.04 3.07 -12.02
N LYS A 73 -13.53 2.30 -13.01
CA LYS A 73 -14.20 1.08 -13.49
C LYS A 73 -14.39 0.04 -12.40
N VAL A 74 -13.55 0.02 -11.35
CA VAL A 74 -13.76 -0.88 -10.20
C VAL A 74 -15.09 -0.55 -9.52
N ILE A 75 -15.32 0.73 -9.22
CA ILE A 75 -16.57 1.19 -8.58
C ILE A 75 -17.76 0.92 -9.50
N THR A 76 -17.66 1.30 -10.78
CA THR A 76 -18.73 1.05 -11.75
C THR A 76 -19.05 -0.44 -11.88
N SER A 77 -18.04 -1.32 -11.91
CA SER A 77 -18.23 -2.77 -12.08
C SER A 77 -18.86 -3.40 -10.84
N VAL A 78 -18.38 -3.04 -9.64
CA VAL A 78 -18.99 -3.51 -8.37
C VAL A 78 -20.44 -3.02 -8.27
N THR A 79 -20.70 -1.78 -8.68
CA THR A 79 -22.05 -1.21 -8.70
C THR A 79 -22.95 -1.96 -9.69
N ALA A 80 -22.48 -2.19 -10.91
CA ALA A 80 -23.20 -2.93 -11.94
C ALA A 80 -23.47 -4.38 -11.47
N PHE A 81 -22.50 -5.03 -10.85
CA PHE A 81 -22.66 -6.37 -10.29
C PHE A 81 -23.72 -6.40 -9.19
N ASN A 82 -23.72 -5.41 -8.28
CA ASN A 82 -24.69 -5.32 -7.19
C ASN A 82 -26.11 -5.02 -7.70
N LEU A 83 -26.26 -4.16 -8.72
CA LEU A 83 -27.56 -3.75 -9.25
C LEU A 83 -28.14 -4.75 -10.25
N LEU A 84 -27.32 -5.26 -11.17
CA LEU A 84 -27.76 -6.10 -12.28
C LEU A 84 -27.66 -7.59 -11.95
N GLY A 85 -26.74 -7.96 -11.05
CA GLY A 85 -26.42 -9.34 -10.74
C GLY A 85 -25.46 -9.98 -11.75
N LYS A 86 -24.85 -11.10 -11.33
CA LYS A 86 -23.87 -11.84 -12.14
C LYS A 86 -24.44 -12.44 -13.43
N ASP A 87 -25.75 -12.66 -13.48
CA ASP A 87 -26.44 -13.33 -14.59
C ASP A 87 -27.12 -12.36 -15.56
N PHE A 88 -26.89 -11.05 -15.40
CA PHE A 88 -27.47 -10.05 -16.28
C PHE A 88 -27.00 -10.24 -17.72
N GLN A 89 -27.94 -10.19 -18.66
CA GLN A 89 -27.67 -10.22 -20.10
C GLN A 89 -28.40 -9.07 -20.78
N TYR A 90 -27.69 -8.34 -21.64
CA TYR A 90 -28.29 -7.34 -22.50
C TYR A 90 -29.24 -8.00 -23.49
N LYS A 91 -30.38 -7.37 -23.75
CA LYS A 91 -31.39 -7.86 -24.69
C LYS A 91 -31.45 -6.94 -25.90
N THR A 92 -31.50 -7.53 -27.10
CA THR A 92 -31.77 -6.83 -28.35
C THR A 92 -33.02 -7.46 -28.96
N GLN A 93 -33.99 -6.64 -29.37
CA GLN A 93 -35.23 -7.08 -30.01
C GLN A 93 -35.30 -6.48 -31.41
N PHE A 94 -35.76 -7.27 -32.38
CA PHE A 94 -36.08 -6.80 -33.72
C PHE A 94 -37.59 -6.53 -33.81
N GLY A 95 -37.96 -5.47 -34.53
CA GLY A 95 -39.34 -5.15 -34.89
C GLY A 95 -39.71 -5.67 -36.26
#